data_AF-A0A1W9SH58-F1
#
_entry.id   AF-A0A1W9SH58-F1
#
_cell.length_a   1.000
_cell.length_b   1.000
_cell.length_c   1.000
_cell.angle_alpha   90.00
_cell.angle_beta   90.00
_cell.angle_gamma   90.00
#
_symmetry.space_group_name_H-M   'P 1'
#
loop_
_entity.id
_entity.type
_entity.pdbx_description
1 polymer ?
#
loop_
_entity_poly.entity_id
_entity_poly.type
_entity_poly.pdbx_seq_one_letter_code
_entity_poly.pdbx_strand_id
1 'polypeptide(L)'
;MLFKKKIILGFVLLLIVQTITAQYRLGITSGLNVSNHTGKDFPSTNIPRIGYAFGFFYEHRINSIISIVAEPLYEQKGAEYTDYPRFDTRVTVNGEFDYLTVPLMIKASFSKRPNNNRKAKFTEQLSYYITGGLSISYLSSYSNEVHAYDNDFEINSDTFFPYTYNNIDVSVSVGGGVMWREIFLDLRYIHGMSSLYKGSNVPEIRNHLISLKLAFVLFGKKVIPCRKRR
;
A
#
# COMPACT_ATOMS: atom_id res chain seq x y z
N MET A 1 27.05 1.83 -32.38
CA MET A 1 25.80 2.15 -33.11
C MET A 1 24.51 1.66 -32.40
N LEU A 2 24.56 0.60 -31.59
CA LEU A 2 23.39 0.03 -30.86
C LEU A 2 22.79 0.94 -29.76
N PHE A 3 23.60 1.77 -29.09
CA PHE A 3 23.14 2.62 -27.99
C PHE A 3 22.19 3.75 -28.46
N LYS A 4 22.48 4.36 -29.62
CA LYS A 4 21.64 5.41 -30.23
C LYS A 4 20.26 4.88 -30.66
N LYS A 5 20.17 3.62 -31.11
CA LYS A 5 18.90 2.97 -31.50
C LYS A 5 17.99 2.71 -30.29
N LYS A 6 18.55 2.36 -29.13
CA LYS A 6 17.79 2.16 -27.88
C LYS A 6 17.21 3.47 -27.33
N ILE A 7 17.94 4.58 -27.46
CA ILE A 7 17.46 5.91 -27.06
C ILE A 7 16.30 6.37 -27.96
N ILE A 8 16.43 6.17 -29.28
CA ILE A 8 15.35 6.51 -30.23
C ILE A 8 14.11 5.65 -29.96
N LEU A 9 14.26 4.36 -29.68
CA LEU A 9 13.14 3.48 -29.33
C LEU A 9 12.45 3.93 -28.03
N GLY A 10 13.21 4.33 -27.01
CA GLY A 10 12.66 4.89 -25.78
C GLY A 10 11.91 6.20 -26.00
N PHE A 11 12.42 7.07 -26.87
CA PHE A 11 11.77 8.35 -27.21
C PHE A 11 10.49 8.15 -28.04
N VAL A 12 10.50 7.20 -28.97
CA VAL A 12 9.32 6.80 -29.75
C VAL A 12 8.26 6.16 -28.85
N LEU A 13 8.67 5.31 -27.88
CA LEU A 13 7.76 4.77 -26.87
C LEU A 13 7.11 5.87 -26.04
N LEU A 14 7.88 6.90 -25.65
CA LEU A 14 7.42 8.06 -24.88
C LEU A 14 6.41 8.92 -25.66
N LEU A 15 6.54 8.99 -26.99
CA LEU A 15 5.64 9.72 -27.87
C LEU A 15 4.31 8.98 -28.10
N ILE A 16 4.32 7.64 -28.12
CA ILE A 16 3.10 6.82 -28.25
C ILE A 16 2.19 6.94 -27.01
N VAL A 17 2.76 7.25 -25.83
CA VAL A 17 1.97 7.51 -24.60
C VAL A 17 1.08 8.76 -24.72
N GLN A 18 1.40 9.71 -25.62
CA GLN A 18 0.70 10.99 -25.71
C GLN A 18 -0.66 10.93 -26.42
N THR A 19 -0.99 9.85 -27.13
CA THR A 19 -2.22 9.77 -27.94
C THR A 19 -3.42 9.11 -27.25
N ILE A 20 -3.27 8.63 -26.00
CA ILE A 20 -4.33 7.92 -25.24
C ILE A 20 -4.95 8.82 -24.12
N THR A 21 -4.82 10.14 -24.22
CA THR A 21 -4.95 11.10 -23.11
C THR A 21 -6.38 11.38 -22.57
N ALA A 22 -7.37 10.53 -22.86
CA ALA A 22 -8.75 10.74 -22.39
C ALA A 22 -9.12 9.97 -21.10
N GLN A 23 -8.44 8.87 -20.78
CA GLN A 23 -8.93 7.90 -19.78
C GLN A 23 -7.96 7.56 -18.66
N TYR A 24 -6.71 8.06 -18.65
CA TYR A 24 -5.74 7.70 -17.62
C TYR A 24 -5.27 8.87 -16.76
N ARG A 25 -4.80 8.55 -15.56
CA ARG A 25 -4.00 9.42 -14.69
C ARG A 25 -2.79 8.66 -14.20
N LEU A 26 -1.67 9.36 -14.14
CA LEU A 26 -0.41 8.86 -13.65
C LEU A 26 0.12 9.86 -12.63
N GLY A 27 0.69 9.35 -11.55
CA GLY A 27 1.23 10.21 -10.51
C GLY A 27 2.07 9.47 -9.51
N ILE A 28 2.45 10.19 -8.47
CA ILE A 28 3.21 9.68 -7.33
C ILE A 28 2.28 9.52 -6.14
N THR A 29 2.60 8.59 -5.26
CA THR A 29 1.86 8.34 -4.02
C THR A 29 2.85 8.06 -2.89
N SER A 30 2.50 8.52 -1.70
CA SER A 30 3.25 8.31 -0.47
C SER A 30 2.26 8.03 0.65
N GLY A 31 2.64 7.28 1.67
CA GLY A 31 1.74 6.99 2.78
C GLY A 31 2.46 6.68 4.08
N LEU A 32 1.70 6.78 5.16
CA LEU A 32 2.06 6.30 6.48
C LEU A 32 1.29 5.02 6.76
N ASN A 33 1.99 4.04 7.28
CA ASN A 33 1.51 2.68 7.50
C ASN A 33 1.54 2.40 8.99
N VAL A 34 0.44 1.88 9.55
CA VAL A 34 0.41 1.30 10.90
C VAL A 34 0.15 -0.19 10.72
N SER A 35 1.22 -0.98 10.78
CA SER A 35 1.18 -2.42 10.56
C SER A 35 1.23 -3.20 11.87
N ASN A 36 0.63 -4.36 11.86
CA ASN A 36 0.73 -5.33 12.94
C ASN A 36 0.65 -6.75 12.35
N HIS A 37 0.98 -7.73 13.18
CA HIS A 37 0.86 -9.14 12.86
C HIS A 37 -0.33 -9.75 13.62
N THR A 38 -1.06 -10.62 12.94
CA THR A 38 -2.20 -11.35 13.52
C THR A 38 -2.10 -12.82 13.17
N GLY A 39 -2.37 -13.69 14.13
CA GLY A 39 -2.33 -15.15 13.94
C GLY A 39 -2.95 -15.85 15.13
N LYS A 40 -3.37 -17.12 14.97
CA LYS A 40 -3.96 -17.91 16.06
C LYS A 40 -2.99 -18.16 17.21
N ASP A 41 -1.71 -18.22 16.88
CA ASP A 41 -0.60 -18.46 17.82
C ASP A 41 0.25 -17.21 18.03
N PHE A 42 -0.26 -16.03 17.66
CA PHE A 42 0.48 -14.77 17.82
C PHE A 42 0.21 -14.18 19.22
N PRO A 43 1.24 -13.71 19.95
CA PRO A 43 1.06 -13.15 21.29
C PRO A 43 0.06 -12.01 21.30
N SER A 44 -0.77 -11.94 22.33
CA SER A 44 -1.75 -10.86 22.53
C SER A 44 -1.10 -9.51 22.81
N THR A 45 0.18 -9.50 23.19
CA THR A 45 0.97 -8.29 23.44
C THR A 45 1.78 -7.96 22.20
N ASN A 46 1.17 -7.21 21.29
CA ASN A 46 1.80 -6.74 20.06
C ASN A 46 1.72 -5.22 19.95
N ILE A 47 2.84 -4.59 19.61
CA ILE A 47 2.94 -3.15 19.40
C ILE A 47 2.93 -2.92 17.88
N PRO A 48 1.94 -2.17 17.36
CA PRO A 48 1.90 -1.83 15.94
C PRO A 48 3.13 -1.01 15.54
N ARG A 49 3.68 -1.31 14.38
CA ARG A 49 4.80 -0.59 13.81
C ARG A 49 4.32 0.53 12.89
N ILE A 50 4.93 1.70 13.02
CA ILE A 50 4.76 2.80 12.07
C ILE A 50 5.80 2.64 10.95
N GLY A 51 5.32 2.51 9.72
CA GLY A 51 6.14 2.47 8.52
C GLY A 51 5.69 3.51 7.51
N TYR A 52 6.34 3.54 6.35
CA TYR A 52 5.97 4.39 5.24
C TYR A 52 5.84 3.61 3.94
N ALA A 53 5.15 4.22 2.98
CA ALA A 53 4.99 3.74 1.63
C ALA A 53 5.31 4.85 0.65
N PHE A 54 5.94 4.54 -0.48
CA PHE A 54 6.08 5.48 -1.59
C PHE A 54 6.13 4.75 -2.93
N GLY A 55 5.68 5.42 -3.98
CA GLY A 55 5.74 4.87 -5.33
C GLY A 55 4.90 5.65 -6.32
N PHE A 56 4.35 4.93 -7.29
CA PHE A 56 3.58 5.50 -8.39
C PHE A 56 2.18 4.93 -8.41
N PHE A 57 1.26 5.65 -9.04
CA PHE A 57 -0.04 5.09 -9.37
C PHE A 57 -0.39 5.33 -10.84
N TYR A 58 -1.13 4.37 -11.38
CA TYR A 58 -1.80 4.44 -12.67
C TYR A 58 -3.29 4.21 -12.44
N GLU A 59 -4.11 5.20 -12.75
CA GLU A 59 -5.57 5.10 -12.75
C GLU A 59 -6.06 5.07 -14.19
N HIS A 60 -6.77 4.02 -14.57
CA HIS A 60 -7.51 3.91 -15.82
C HIS A 60 -9.01 4.03 -15.56
N ARG A 61 -9.64 5.07 -16.09
CA ARG A 61 -11.06 5.35 -15.96
C ARG A 61 -11.85 4.59 -17.02
N ILE A 62 -12.68 3.65 -16.57
CA ILE A 62 -13.60 2.89 -17.41
C ILE A 62 -14.82 3.76 -17.76
N ASN A 63 -15.41 4.42 -16.76
CA ASN A 63 -16.56 5.30 -16.94
C ASN A 63 -16.55 6.44 -15.91
N SER A 64 -17.62 7.22 -15.80
CA SER A 64 -17.67 8.37 -14.88
C SER A 64 -17.62 8.00 -13.39
N ILE A 65 -17.86 6.73 -13.04
CA ILE A 65 -17.94 6.23 -11.66
C ILE A 65 -16.76 5.28 -11.41
N ILE A 66 -16.53 4.32 -12.29
CA ILE A 66 -15.60 3.20 -12.08
C ILE A 66 -14.26 3.48 -12.76
N SER A 67 -13.18 3.20 -12.03
CA SER A 67 -11.80 3.20 -12.51
C SER A 67 -11.03 2.01 -11.95
N ILE A 68 -9.99 1.57 -12.64
CA ILE A 68 -9.01 0.60 -12.15
C ILE A 68 -7.76 1.39 -11.76
N VAL A 69 -7.13 1.04 -10.63
CA VAL A 69 -5.92 1.70 -10.13
C VAL A 69 -4.86 0.63 -9.85
N ALA A 70 -3.68 0.79 -10.42
CA ALA A 70 -2.49 -0.01 -10.11
C ALA A 70 -1.45 0.87 -9.40
N GLU A 71 -0.86 0.38 -8.31
CA GLU A 71 0.04 1.19 -7.47
C GLU A 71 1.35 0.47 -7.14
N PRO A 72 2.37 0.46 -8.01
CA PRO A 72 3.68 -0.07 -7.61
C PRO A 72 4.28 0.77 -6.47
N LEU A 73 4.56 0.13 -5.33
CA LEU A 73 4.97 0.76 -4.08
C LEU A 73 6.17 0.01 -3.47
N TYR A 74 7.04 0.77 -2.83
CA TYR A 74 7.81 0.27 -1.70
C TYR A 74 7.00 0.51 -0.42
N GLU A 75 6.86 -0.49 0.44
CA GLU A 75 6.09 -0.40 1.68
C GLU A 75 6.84 -1.07 2.84
N GLN A 76 6.96 -0.35 3.95
CA GLN A 76 7.44 -0.92 5.21
C GLN A 76 6.29 -1.48 6.03
N LYS A 77 6.49 -2.68 6.56
CA LYS A 77 5.59 -3.41 7.45
C LYS A 77 6.39 -4.01 8.61
N GLY A 78 5.68 -4.46 9.63
CA GLY A 78 6.27 -5.15 10.78
C GLY A 78 5.39 -5.07 12.01
N ALA A 79 5.89 -5.67 13.08
CA ALA A 79 5.33 -5.58 14.41
C ALA A 79 6.42 -5.89 15.43
N GLU A 80 6.24 -5.38 16.63
CA GLU A 80 6.98 -5.84 17.80
C GLU A 80 6.05 -6.71 18.64
N TYR A 81 6.56 -7.81 19.17
CA TYR A 81 5.82 -8.62 20.12
C TYR A 81 6.74 -9.16 21.21
N THR A 82 6.14 -9.38 22.37
CA THR A 82 6.82 -9.96 23.53
C THR A 82 6.14 -11.25 23.92
N ASP A 83 6.94 -12.30 24.05
CA ASP A 83 6.51 -13.63 24.47
C ASP A 83 7.21 -14.04 25.77
N TYR A 84 6.55 -14.92 26.53
CA TYR A 84 7.04 -15.44 27.81
C TYR A 84 7.13 -16.97 27.74
N PRO A 85 8.17 -17.53 27.08
CA PRO A 85 8.29 -18.98 26.91
C PRO A 85 8.45 -19.72 28.27
N ARG A 86 8.88 -19.02 29.32
CA ARG A 86 8.96 -19.50 30.71
C ARG A 86 8.58 -18.36 31.66
N PHE A 87 8.23 -18.68 32.90
CA PHE A 87 7.79 -17.70 33.90
C PHE A 87 8.77 -16.53 34.08
N ASP A 88 10.08 -16.81 34.09
CA ASP A 88 11.14 -15.81 34.29
C ASP A 88 11.85 -15.37 33.00
N THR A 89 11.39 -15.85 31.83
CA THR A 89 12.03 -15.55 30.55
C THR A 89 11.13 -14.67 29.69
N ARG A 90 11.61 -13.49 29.31
CA ARG A 90 10.94 -12.58 28.37
C ARG A 90 11.70 -12.53 27.07
N VAL A 91 11.02 -12.73 25.94
CA VAL A 91 11.61 -12.60 24.60
C VAL A 91 10.84 -11.53 23.83
N THR A 92 11.51 -10.46 23.46
CA THR A 92 10.97 -9.38 22.63
C THR A 92 11.57 -9.48 21.24
N VAL A 93 10.70 -9.51 20.23
CA VAL A 93 11.09 -9.58 18.81
C VAL A 93 10.57 -8.34 18.11
N ASN A 94 11.47 -7.56 17.52
CA ASN A 94 11.15 -6.43 16.66
C ASN A 94 11.40 -6.84 15.21
N GLY A 95 10.31 -7.06 14.47
CA GLY A 95 10.36 -7.45 13.06
C GLY A 95 10.14 -6.26 12.13
N GLU A 96 11.07 -6.04 11.21
CA GLU A 96 10.97 -5.03 10.17
C GLU A 96 11.02 -5.68 8.78
N PHE A 97 10.08 -5.34 7.92
CA PHE A 97 9.93 -5.96 6.61
C PHE A 97 9.71 -4.90 5.53
N ASP A 98 10.57 -4.94 4.52
CA ASP A 98 10.49 -4.08 3.34
C ASP A 98 9.90 -4.86 2.16
N TYR A 99 8.78 -4.37 1.65
CA TYR A 99 8.07 -5.01 0.54
C TYR A 99 8.07 -4.13 -0.71
N LEU A 100 8.16 -4.79 -1.87
CA LEU A 100 7.74 -4.24 -3.15
C LEU A 100 6.32 -4.72 -3.43
N THR A 101 5.34 -3.85 -3.28
CA THR A 101 3.92 -4.16 -3.39
C THR A 101 3.34 -3.64 -4.70
N VAL A 102 2.46 -4.43 -5.32
CA VAL A 102 1.63 -4.00 -6.44
C VAL A 102 0.16 -4.27 -6.12
N PRO A 103 -0.58 -3.29 -5.55
CA PRO A 103 -2.02 -3.30 -5.42
C PRO A 103 -2.69 -3.04 -6.76
N LEU A 104 -3.76 -3.78 -7.00
CA LEU A 104 -4.71 -3.59 -8.09
C LEU A 104 -6.10 -3.37 -7.50
N MET A 105 -6.60 -2.15 -7.64
CA MET A 105 -7.82 -1.66 -7.01
C MET A 105 -8.89 -1.33 -8.04
N ILE A 106 -10.14 -1.60 -7.70
CA ILE A 106 -11.31 -0.99 -8.31
C ILE A 106 -11.66 0.23 -7.48
N LYS A 107 -11.85 1.38 -8.14
CA LYS A 107 -12.24 2.65 -7.52
C LYS A 107 -13.59 3.10 -8.04
N ALA A 108 -14.54 3.33 -7.14
CA ALA A 108 -15.82 3.96 -7.43
C ALA A 108 -15.82 5.40 -6.92
N SER A 109 -15.93 6.37 -7.84
CA SER A 109 -15.85 7.80 -7.58
C SER A 109 -17.22 8.48 -7.66
N PHE A 110 -17.52 9.31 -6.68
CA PHE A 110 -18.76 10.05 -6.54
C PHE A 110 -18.46 11.54 -6.52
N SER A 111 -18.91 12.25 -7.54
CA SER A 111 -18.77 13.71 -7.64
C SER A 111 -20.10 14.37 -7.32
N LYS A 112 -20.15 15.25 -6.31
CA LYS A 112 -21.34 16.07 -6.05
C LYS A 112 -21.37 17.23 -7.05
N ARG A 113 -22.34 17.24 -7.97
CA ARG A 113 -22.62 18.40 -8.81
C ARG A 113 -23.52 19.36 -8.02
N PRO A 114 -23.14 20.63 -7.81
CA PRO A 114 -24.07 21.61 -7.26
C PRO A 114 -25.23 21.81 -8.25
N ASN A 115 -26.46 21.73 -7.74
CA ASN A 115 -27.67 21.94 -8.51
C ASN A 115 -27.74 23.41 -8.97
N ASN A 116 -28.30 23.65 -10.16
CA ASN A 116 -28.37 24.94 -10.84
C ASN A 116 -28.60 26.13 -9.89
N ASN A 117 -27.63 27.05 -9.89
CA ASN A 117 -27.71 28.50 -9.61
C ASN A 117 -26.61 28.98 -8.65
N ARG A 118 -25.64 29.70 -9.23
CA ARG A 118 -24.65 30.60 -8.61
C ARG A 118 -23.45 29.95 -7.89
N LYS A 119 -22.29 30.08 -8.54
CA LYS A 119 -20.91 30.18 -7.97
C LYS A 119 -20.53 29.10 -6.93
N ALA A 120 -20.29 27.87 -7.37
CA ALA A 120 -19.71 26.82 -6.53
C ALA A 120 -18.38 26.28 -7.12
N LYS A 121 -17.40 27.16 -7.38
CA LYS A 121 -16.09 26.77 -7.94
C LYS A 121 -15.29 25.79 -7.06
N PHE A 122 -15.53 25.78 -5.74
CA PHE A 122 -14.76 24.98 -4.79
C PHE A 122 -15.29 23.54 -4.68
N THR A 123 -16.61 23.37 -4.58
CA THR A 123 -17.29 22.07 -4.47
C THR A 123 -17.28 21.27 -5.77
N GLU A 124 -17.12 21.92 -6.93
CA GLU A 124 -17.00 21.26 -8.24
C GLU A 124 -15.73 20.41 -8.40
N GLN A 125 -14.73 20.58 -7.53
CA GLN A 125 -13.40 19.95 -7.65
C GLN A 125 -13.11 18.91 -6.56
N LEU A 126 -14.06 18.68 -5.64
CA LEU A 126 -13.97 17.66 -4.60
C LEU A 126 -14.79 16.44 -5.03
N SER A 127 -14.14 15.29 -5.08
CA SER A 127 -14.80 13.99 -5.30
C SER A 127 -14.45 13.03 -4.19
N TYR A 128 -15.43 12.24 -3.75
CA TYR A 128 -15.23 11.17 -2.78
C TYR A 128 -15.14 9.85 -3.55
N TYR A 129 -14.44 8.87 -3.02
CA TYR A 129 -14.37 7.57 -3.65
C TYR A 129 -14.19 6.46 -2.62
N ILE A 130 -14.56 5.25 -3.03
CA ILE A 130 -14.25 4.01 -2.30
C ILE A 130 -13.40 3.12 -3.21
N THR A 131 -12.56 2.30 -2.60
CA THR A 131 -11.67 1.37 -3.29
C THR A 131 -11.76 -0.02 -2.67
N GLY A 132 -11.69 -1.04 -3.52
CA GLY A 132 -11.53 -2.43 -3.09
C GLY A 132 -10.65 -3.18 -4.08
N GLY A 133 -9.77 -4.05 -3.60
CA GLY A 133 -8.84 -4.75 -4.48
C GLY A 133 -7.92 -5.72 -3.78
N LEU A 134 -7.00 -6.29 -4.57
CA LEU A 134 -6.01 -7.26 -4.13
C LEU A 134 -4.62 -6.67 -4.32
N SER A 135 -3.64 -7.16 -3.56
CA SER A 135 -2.24 -6.81 -3.80
C SER A 135 -1.35 -8.03 -3.64
N ILE A 136 -0.23 -7.97 -4.37
CA ILE A 136 0.86 -8.94 -4.27
C ILE A 136 2.08 -8.15 -3.83
N SER A 137 2.74 -8.61 -2.78
CA SER A 137 3.92 -7.97 -2.19
C SER A 137 5.09 -8.96 -2.22
N TYR A 138 6.26 -8.50 -2.66
CA TYR A 138 7.49 -9.28 -2.61
C TYR A 138 8.38 -8.76 -1.48
N LEU A 139 8.80 -9.62 -0.56
CA LEU A 139 9.70 -9.30 0.53
C LEU A 139 11.11 -9.07 -0.03
N SER A 140 11.56 -7.82 -0.02
CA SER A 140 12.86 -7.41 -0.56
C SER A 140 13.96 -7.43 0.50
N SER A 141 13.62 -7.07 1.74
CA SER A 141 14.55 -7.02 2.87
C SER A 141 13.80 -7.25 4.17
N TYR A 142 14.48 -7.79 5.17
CA TYR A 142 13.95 -7.92 6.53
C TYR A 142 15.07 -7.73 7.54
N SER A 143 14.72 -7.18 8.71
CA SER A 143 15.59 -7.07 9.88
C SER A 143 14.81 -7.60 11.08
N ASN A 144 15.45 -8.43 11.90
CA ASN A 144 14.87 -8.91 13.15
C ASN A 144 15.84 -8.66 14.27
N GLU A 145 15.41 -7.88 15.25
CA GLU A 145 16.13 -7.68 16.50
C GLU A 145 15.43 -8.53 17.57
N VAL A 146 16.19 -9.41 18.21
CA VAL A 146 15.68 -10.30 19.25
C VAL A 146 16.39 -9.98 20.55
N HIS A 147 15.64 -9.53 21.54
CA HIS A 147 16.11 -9.34 22.91
C HIS A 147 15.50 -10.42 23.80
N ALA A 148 16.35 -11.17 24.49
CA ALA A 148 15.93 -12.19 25.44
C ALA A 148 16.44 -11.85 26.83
N TYR A 149 15.57 -11.95 27.82
CA TYR A 149 15.85 -11.68 29.23
C TYR A 149 15.48 -12.90 30.07
N ASP A 150 16.33 -13.28 31.02
CA ASP A 150 16.07 -14.29 32.06
C ASP A 150 16.28 -13.63 33.42
N ASN A 151 15.24 -13.60 34.27
CA ASN A 151 15.25 -12.88 35.55
C ASN A 151 15.74 -11.42 35.41
N ASP A 152 15.27 -10.72 34.38
CA ASP A 152 15.68 -9.34 33.99
C ASP A 152 17.13 -9.17 33.53
N PHE A 153 17.91 -10.24 33.39
CA PHE A 153 19.24 -10.20 32.78
C PHE A 153 19.18 -10.55 31.29
N GLU A 154 19.79 -9.72 30.43
CA GLU A 154 19.86 -9.98 29.00
C GLU A 154 20.73 -11.23 28.72
N ILE A 155 20.18 -12.17 27.95
CA ILE A 155 20.82 -13.43 27.55
C ILE A 155 20.97 -13.48 26.03
N ASN A 156 21.92 -14.31 25.55
CA ASN A 156 22.12 -14.48 24.12
C ASN A 156 20.84 -15.02 23.44
N SER A 157 20.39 -14.31 22.41
CA SER A 157 19.11 -14.50 21.72
C SER A 157 19.18 -15.32 20.42
N ASP A 158 20.37 -15.79 20.01
CA ASP A 158 20.61 -16.44 18.71
C ASP A 158 19.77 -17.71 18.48
N THR A 159 19.26 -18.34 19.55
CA THR A 159 18.51 -19.61 19.47
C THR A 159 16.98 -19.45 19.40
N PHE A 160 16.45 -18.23 19.53
CA PHE A 160 15.01 -18.03 19.74
C PHE A 160 14.19 -17.83 18.46
N PHE A 161 14.84 -17.65 17.30
CA PHE A 161 14.14 -17.30 16.07
C PHE A 161 14.57 -18.08 14.80
N PRO A 162 14.32 -19.40 14.72
CA PRO A 162 14.77 -20.24 13.61
C PRO A 162 13.82 -20.23 12.39
N TYR A 163 12.95 -19.24 12.24
CA TYR A 163 11.93 -19.24 11.18
C TYR A 163 12.41 -18.57 9.89
N THR A 164 12.08 -19.19 8.75
CA THR A 164 12.33 -18.60 7.43
C THR A 164 11.08 -17.87 6.93
N TYR A 165 11.27 -16.64 6.42
CA TYR A 165 10.18 -15.84 5.88
C TYR A 165 9.72 -16.29 4.50
N ASN A 166 8.43 -16.07 4.24
CA ASN A 166 7.85 -16.16 2.93
C ASN A 166 8.16 -14.90 2.12
N ASN A 167 8.54 -15.08 0.85
CA ASN A 167 8.92 -13.97 -0.02
C ASN A 167 7.70 -13.28 -0.64
N ILE A 168 6.52 -13.92 -0.64
CA ILE A 168 5.32 -13.39 -1.28
C ILE A 168 4.23 -13.21 -0.23
N ASP A 169 3.69 -12.00 -0.17
CA ASP A 169 2.53 -11.63 0.65
C ASP A 169 1.36 -11.19 -0.24
N VAL A 170 0.29 -12.00 -0.27
CA VAL A 170 -0.97 -11.69 -0.95
C VAL A 170 -1.92 -11.07 0.06
N SER A 171 -2.56 -9.95 -0.29
CA SER A 171 -3.51 -9.29 0.58
C SER A 171 -4.74 -8.78 -0.15
N VAL A 172 -5.81 -8.60 0.61
CA VAL A 172 -7.02 -7.89 0.18
C VAL A 172 -7.07 -6.54 0.87
N SER A 173 -7.61 -5.54 0.18
CA SER A 173 -7.72 -4.20 0.75
C SER A 173 -9.03 -3.53 0.41
N VAL A 174 -9.50 -2.72 1.36
CA VAL A 174 -10.68 -1.87 1.22
C VAL A 174 -10.32 -0.50 1.78
N GLY A 175 -10.82 0.55 1.14
CA GLY A 175 -10.50 1.90 1.53
C GLY A 175 -11.42 2.91 0.89
N GLY A 176 -11.11 4.17 1.13
CA GLY A 176 -11.80 5.27 0.52
C GLY A 176 -11.08 6.56 0.80
N GLY A 177 -11.46 7.59 0.06
CA GLY A 177 -10.73 8.83 0.11
C GLY A 177 -11.45 9.98 -0.54
N VAL A 178 -10.76 11.10 -0.53
CA VAL A 178 -11.16 12.31 -1.20
C VAL A 178 -10.10 12.70 -2.22
N MET A 179 -10.56 13.19 -3.34
CA MET A 179 -9.72 13.77 -4.37
C MET A 179 -10.11 15.23 -4.52
N TRP A 180 -9.13 16.10 -4.31
CA TRP A 180 -9.25 17.51 -4.53
C TRP A 180 -8.25 17.93 -5.61
N ARG A 181 -8.77 18.21 -6.80
CA ARG A 181 -7.99 18.50 -8.01
C ARG A 181 -7.03 17.34 -8.36
N GLU A 182 -5.72 17.57 -8.28
CA GLU A 182 -4.66 16.60 -8.52
C GLU A 182 -4.23 15.83 -7.26
N ILE A 183 -4.75 16.20 -6.08
CA ILE A 183 -4.37 15.61 -4.80
C ILE A 183 -5.41 14.58 -4.36
N PHE A 184 -4.94 13.46 -3.85
CA PHE A 184 -5.74 12.37 -3.29
C PHE A 184 -5.33 12.17 -1.85
N LEU A 185 -6.31 12.03 -0.97
CA LEU A 185 -6.12 11.58 0.40
C LEU A 185 -6.92 10.28 0.57
N ASP A 186 -6.23 9.19 0.88
CA ASP A 186 -6.75 7.83 0.91
C ASP A 186 -6.55 7.23 2.31
N LEU A 187 -7.59 6.64 2.88
CA LEU A 187 -7.48 5.78 4.05
C LEU A 187 -7.82 4.36 3.63
N ARG A 188 -6.93 3.42 3.96
CA ARG A 188 -7.04 2.03 3.51
C ARG A 188 -6.75 1.04 4.61
N TYR A 189 -7.57 0.01 4.66
CA TYR A 189 -7.36 -1.19 5.45
C TYR A 189 -6.88 -2.31 4.53
N ILE A 190 -5.78 -2.96 4.91
CA ILE A 190 -5.12 -4.03 4.14
C ILE A 190 -4.97 -5.25 5.05
N HIS A 191 -5.49 -6.39 4.61
CA HIS A 191 -5.44 -7.66 5.32
C HIS A 191 -4.68 -8.70 4.51
N GLY A 192 -3.56 -9.18 5.07
CA GLY A 192 -2.74 -10.25 4.53
C GLY A 192 -3.48 -11.58 4.58
N MET A 193 -3.44 -12.31 3.47
CA MET A 193 -4.06 -13.63 3.30
C MET A 193 -3.04 -14.76 3.40
N SER A 194 -1.77 -14.47 3.12
CA SER A 194 -0.65 -15.40 3.19
C SER A 194 0.05 -15.38 4.55
N SER A 195 0.56 -16.53 4.95
CA SER A 195 1.46 -16.65 6.11
C SER A 195 2.81 -16.00 5.81
N LEU A 196 3.37 -15.35 6.83
CA LEU A 196 4.71 -14.76 6.84
C LEU A 196 5.83 -15.79 6.88
N TYR A 197 5.56 -17.01 7.35
CA TYR A 197 6.58 -18.06 7.54
C TYR A 197 6.39 -19.21 6.55
N LYS A 198 7.51 -19.80 6.10
CA LYS A 198 7.52 -21.02 5.27
C LYS A 198 7.68 -22.26 6.13
N GLY A 199 6.88 -23.30 5.85
CA GLY A 199 7.08 -24.64 6.42
C GLY A 199 5.78 -25.35 6.79
N SER A 200 5.89 -26.63 7.13
CA SER A 200 4.84 -27.38 7.81
C SER A 200 5.08 -27.26 9.32
N ASN A 201 4.03 -26.98 10.11
CA ASN A 201 4.10 -26.70 11.56
C ASN A 201 4.75 -25.36 11.95
N VAL A 202 4.66 -24.33 11.10
CA VAL A 202 4.98 -22.95 11.49
C VAL A 202 3.71 -22.19 11.87
N PRO A 203 3.79 -21.22 12.80
CA PRO A 203 2.65 -20.37 13.13
C PRO A 203 2.07 -19.66 11.91
N GLU A 204 0.74 -19.67 11.77
CA GLU A 204 0.05 -18.88 10.76
C GLU A 204 -0.06 -17.42 11.21
N ILE A 205 0.93 -16.62 10.80
CA ILE A 205 0.99 -15.19 11.12
C ILE A 205 0.86 -14.40 9.82
N ARG A 206 -0.02 -13.39 9.83
CA ARG A 206 -0.37 -12.60 8.65
C ARG A 206 -0.16 -11.12 8.92
N ASN A 207 0.15 -10.38 7.86
CA ASN A 207 0.23 -8.92 7.92
C ASN A 207 -1.15 -8.28 8.02
N HIS A 208 -1.24 -7.24 8.82
CA HIS A 208 -2.40 -6.38 8.91
C HIS A 208 -1.94 -4.94 8.89
N LEU A 209 -2.57 -4.07 8.10
CA LEU A 209 -2.08 -2.72 7.89
C LEU A 209 -3.23 -1.72 7.72
N ILE A 210 -3.15 -0.60 8.44
CA ILE A 210 -3.93 0.62 8.14
C ILE A 210 -2.97 1.62 7.50
N SER A 211 -3.35 2.15 6.34
CA SER A 211 -2.52 3.07 5.56
C SER A 211 -3.26 4.38 5.30
N LEU A 212 -2.59 5.49 5.59
CA LEU A 212 -3.00 6.83 5.18
C LEU A 212 -2.10 7.28 4.03
N LYS A 213 -2.66 7.44 2.83
CA LYS A 213 -1.90 7.80 1.62
C LYS A 213 -2.26 9.19 1.12
N LEU A 214 -1.25 9.87 0.62
CA LEU A 214 -1.32 11.12 -0.13
C LEU A 214 -0.79 10.85 -1.55
N ALA A 215 -1.59 11.13 -2.58
CA ALA A 215 -1.14 10.98 -3.97
C ALA A 215 -1.30 12.29 -4.74
N PHE A 216 -0.43 12.49 -5.72
CA PHE A 216 -0.41 13.67 -6.59
C PHE A 216 -0.35 13.26 -8.06
N VAL A 217 -1.32 13.72 -8.85
CA VAL A 217 -1.38 13.47 -10.30
C VAL A 217 -0.34 14.33 -11.02
N LEU A 218 0.55 13.68 -11.76
CA LEU A 218 1.55 14.33 -12.62
C LEU A 218 1.06 14.45 -14.07
N PHE A 219 0.42 13.40 -14.58
CA PHE A 219 -0.04 13.33 -15.97
C PHE A 219 -1.47 12.80 -16.04
N GLY A 220 -2.22 13.26 -17.04
CA GLY A 220 -3.62 12.90 -17.25
C GLY A 220 -4.55 14.11 -17.21
N LYS A 221 -5.67 14.03 -17.93
CA LYS A 221 -6.56 15.18 -18.11
C LYS A 221 -7.25 15.55 -16.79
N LYS A 222 -7.14 16.84 -16.41
CA LYS A 222 -7.95 17.46 -15.35
C LYS A 222 -9.42 17.20 -15.65
N VAL A 223 -10.23 16.95 -14.62
CA VAL A 223 -11.69 16.78 -14.78
C VAL A 223 -12.24 18.05 -15.39
N ILE A 224 -12.41 18.08 -16.71
CA ILE A 224 -13.22 19.10 -17.36
C ILE A 224 -14.65 18.60 -17.23
N PRO A 225 -15.54 19.33 -16.57
CA PRO A 225 -16.94 18.94 -16.50
C PRO A 225 -17.46 18.86 -17.93
N CYS A 226 -18.04 17.70 -18.26
CA CYS A 226 -18.62 17.42 -19.56
C CYS A 226 -19.58 18.55 -19.95
N ARG A 227 -19.17 19.37 -20.92
CA ARG A 227 -20.00 20.41 -21.51
C ARG A 227 -21.07 19.70 -22.32
N LYS A 228 -22.30 19.63 -21.81
CA LYS A 228 -23.46 19.19 -22.61
C LYS A 228 -23.45 20.03 -23.89
N ARG A 229 -23.28 19.38 -25.04
CA ARG A 229 -23.66 19.96 -26.33
C ARG A 229 -25.13 20.34 -26.21
N ARG A 230 -25.40 21.62 -26.44
CA ARG A 230 -26.76 22.12 -26.65
C ARG A 230 -27.31 21.52 -27.92
#